data_AF-A0A8H9C3U2-F1
#
_entry.id   AF-A0A8H9C3U2-F1
#
_cell.length_a   1.000
_cell.length_b   1.000
_cell.length_c   1.000
_cell.angle_alpha   90.00
_cell.angle_beta   90.00
_cell.angle_gamma   90.00
#
_symmetry.space_group_name_H-M   'P 1'
#
loop_
_entity.id
_entity.type
_entity.pdbx_description
1 polymer ?
#
loop_
_entity_poly.entity_id
_entity_poly.type
_entity_poly.pdbx_seq_one_letter_code
_entity_poly.pdbx_strand_id
1 'polypeptide(L)'
;MIRSFADERTRHVFEGRHPKGIPADILKTARRKLDYLDAATSLDALKVPPGNTPSGSTISSACAFAGRKSDRRTWRSSTITDDHRSGQRPAPWETTGMSTEYESDTVLPPMHPGEVLREEFMVPLNLTAYAIAKACRVPRTRIERIAREEIGITADTALRLGRYFGMDPQVWVNLQSRFDLLTARAAIGAAMDDIRPLQREAA
;
A
#
# COMPACT_ATOMS: atom_id res chain seq x y z
N MET A 1 -7.97 -6.94 -8.07
CA MET A 1 -8.42 -8.24 -7.52
C MET A 1 -7.36 -9.29 -7.75
N ILE A 2 -6.68 -9.71 -6.69
CA ILE A 2 -5.63 -10.74 -6.77
C ILE A 2 -6.30 -12.11 -6.79
N ARG A 3 -6.08 -12.88 -7.85
CA ARG A 3 -6.71 -14.21 -8.04
C ARG A 3 -5.87 -15.34 -7.46
N SER A 4 -4.55 -15.19 -7.48
CA SER A 4 -3.60 -16.20 -7.04
C SER A 4 -2.28 -15.53 -6.69
N PHE A 5 -1.49 -16.21 -5.86
CA PHE A 5 -0.11 -15.82 -5.54
C PHE A 5 0.85 -16.86 -6.08
N ALA A 6 2.01 -16.41 -6.59
CA ALA A 6 3.08 -17.31 -6.99
C ALA A 6 3.84 -17.88 -5.77
N ASP A 7 3.84 -17.15 -4.65
CA ASP A 7 4.55 -17.49 -3.43
C ASP A 7 3.58 -17.52 -2.23
N GLU A 8 3.67 -18.57 -1.42
CA GLU A 8 2.80 -18.81 -0.27
C GLU A 8 3.07 -17.81 0.87
N ARG A 9 4.32 -17.35 1.03
CA ARG A 9 4.62 -16.32 2.05
C ARG A 9 3.92 -15.01 1.72
N THR A 10 3.91 -14.61 0.46
CA THR A 10 3.20 -13.41 0.00
C THR A 10 1.69 -13.54 0.21
N ARG A 11 1.13 -14.74 -0.02
CA ARG A 11 -0.28 -15.03 0.30
C ARG A 11 -0.57 -14.86 1.79
N HIS A 12 0.28 -15.39 2.67
CA HIS A 12 0.14 -15.21 4.11
C HIS A 12 0.12 -13.73 4.50
N VAL A 13 1.02 -12.91 3.94
CA VAL A 13 1.00 -11.45 4.15
C VAL A 13 -0.32 -10.85 3.71
N PHE A 14 -0.91 -11.28 2.58
CA PHE A 14 -2.21 -10.83 2.08
C PHE A 14 -3.42 -11.35 2.88
N GLU A 15 -3.29 -12.46 3.59
CA GLU A 15 -4.32 -12.96 4.50
C GLU A 15 -4.24 -12.29 5.88
N GLY A 16 -3.13 -11.62 6.16
CA GLY A 16 -2.92 -10.84 7.38
C GLY A 16 -2.09 -11.59 8.40
N ARG A 17 -1.51 -12.73 8.00
CA ARG A 17 -0.54 -13.48 8.79
C ARG A 17 0.82 -12.83 8.68
N HIS A 18 1.58 -12.90 9.75
CA HIS A 18 2.94 -12.41 9.81
C HIS A 18 3.94 -13.57 9.59
N PRO A 19 4.42 -13.82 8.35
CA PRO A 19 5.41 -14.86 8.13
C PRO A 19 6.72 -14.55 8.87
N LYS A 20 7.37 -15.60 9.36
CA LYS A 20 8.59 -15.51 10.17
C LYS A 20 9.75 -14.85 9.41
N GLY A 21 10.56 -14.08 10.12
CA GLY A 21 11.81 -13.49 9.61
C GLY A 21 11.66 -12.24 8.75
N ILE A 22 10.45 -11.67 8.63
CA ILE A 22 10.22 -10.40 7.93
C ILE A 22 9.94 -9.30 8.97
N PRO A 23 10.68 -8.18 8.93
CA PRO A 23 10.38 -7.00 9.75
C PRO A 23 8.95 -6.49 9.57
N ALA A 24 8.33 -6.05 10.66
CA ALA A 24 6.91 -5.65 10.69
C ALA A 24 6.61 -4.42 9.80
N ASP A 25 7.57 -3.50 9.65
CA ASP A 25 7.49 -2.33 8.78
C ASP A 25 7.45 -2.70 7.29
N ILE A 26 8.24 -3.69 6.88
CA ILE A 26 8.22 -4.24 5.53
C ILE A 26 6.89 -4.92 5.26
N LEU A 27 6.39 -5.71 6.21
CA LEU A 27 5.09 -6.36 6.08
C LEU A 27 3.93 -5.37 5.99
N LYS A 28 3.97 -4.32 6.80
CA LYS A 28 2.97 -3.25 6.75
C LYS A 28 2.94 -2.57 5.38
N THR A 29 4.12 -2.26 4.84
CA THR A 29 4.25 -1.67 3.50
C THR A 29 3.80 -2.63 2.41
N ALA A 30 4.24 -3.89 2.46
CA ALA A 30 3.88 -4.92 1.49
C ALA A 30 2.37 -5.16 1.49
N ARG A 31 1.77 -5.29 2.68
CA ARG A 31 0.33 -5.47 2.85
C ARG A 31 -0.45 -4.32 2.23
N ARG A 32 -0.06 -3.08 2.52
CA ARG A 32 -0.71 -1.90 1.95
C ARG A 32 -0.70 -1.92 0.42
N LYS A 33 0.44 -2.27 -0.18
CA LYS A 33 0.58 -2.39 -1.64
C LYS A 33 -0.28 -3.52 -2.20
N LEU A 34 -0.29 -4.68 -1.56
CA LEU A 34 -1.13 -5.80 -1.99
C LEU A 34 -2.63 -5.48 -1.91
N ASP A 35 -3.06 -4.81 -0.84
CA ASP A 35 -4.46 -4.39 -0.67
C ASP A 35 -4.85 -3.31 -1.68
N TYR A 36 -3.95 -2.37 -1.99
CA TYR A 36 -4.15 -1.40 -3.06
C TYR A 36 -4.30 -2.08 -4.43
N LEU A 37 -3.42 -3.02 -4.76
CA LEU A 37 -3.48 -3.81 -5.99
C LEU A 37 -4.76 -4.66 -6.08
N ASP A 38 -5.21 -5.20 -4.95
CA ASP A 38 -6.45 -5.94 -4.88
C ASP A 38 -7.67 -5.05 -5.10
N ALA A 39 -7.67 -3.85 -4.51
CA ALA A 39 -8.73 -2.85 -4.67
C ALA A 39 -8.81 -2.28 -6.09
N ALA A 40 -7.69 -2.23 -6.82
CA ALA A 40 -7.65 -1.87 -8.23
C ALA A 40 -8.29 -2.97 -9.11
N THR A 41 -9.51 -2.69 -9.61
CA THR A 41 -10.24 -3.58 -10.52
C THR A 41 -9.97 -3.28 -12.00
N SER A 42 -9.32 -2.15 -12.31
CA SER A 42 -8.96 -1.73 -13.68
C SER A 42 -7.48 -1.33 -13.77
N LEU A 43 -6.86 -1.48 -14.94
CA LEU A 43 -5.48 -1.01 -15.19
C LEU A 43 -5.38 0.52 -15.11
N ASP A 44 -6.49 1.24 -15.37
CA ASP A 44 -6.56 2.69 -15.21
C ASP A 44 -6.38 3.12 -13.75
N ALA A 45 -6.79 2.29 -12.79
CA ALA A 45 -6.52 2.51 -11.38
C ALA A 45 -5.02 2.41 -11.01
N LEU A 46 -4.18 1.83 -11.87
CA LEU A 46 -2.74 1.70 -11.68
C LEU A 46 -1.92 2.76 -12.43
N LYS A 47 -2.59 3.66 -13.18
CA LYS A 47 -1.92 4.68 -14.01
C LYS A 47 -1.28 5.83 -13.23
N VAL A 48 -1.66 5.99 -11.96
CA VAL A 48 -1.10 7.01 -11.06
C VAL A 48 -0.18 6.28 -10.10
N PRO A 49 1.14 6.23 -10.34
CA PRO A 49 2.00 5.33 -9.58
C PRO A 49 2.15 5.82 -8.13
N PRO A 50 1.82 4.98 -7.12
CA PRO A 50 2.15 5.26 -5.73
C PRO A 50 3.58 4.76 -5.46
N GLY A 51 4.55 5.67 -5.58
CA GLY A 51 5.94 5.44 -5.17
C GLY A 51 6.81 4.58 -6.10
N ASN A 52 6.33 4.18 -7.28
CA ASN A 52 7.11 3.35 -8.22
C ASN A 52 7.73 4.13 -9.39
N THR A 53 7.89 5.45 -9.27
CA THR A 53 8.70 6.19 -10.24
C THR A 53 10.17 5.82 -10.01
N PRO A 54 10.87 5.17 -10.96
CA PRO A 54 12.32 5.20 -10.94
C PRO A 54 12.72 6.68 -10.94
N SER A 55 13.65 7.07 -10.08
CA SER A 55 14.17 8.45 -10.00
C SER A 55 14.34 9.06 -11.40
N GLY A 56 13.43 9.94 -11.82
CA GLY A 56 13.56 10.69 -13.09
C GLY A 56 12.46 10.62 -14.14
N SER A 57 11.22 10.18 -13.86
CA SER A 57 10.11 10.36 -14.81
C SER A 57 9.04 11.30 -14.26
N THR A 58 9.20 12.58 -14.58
CA THR A 58 8.26 13.67 -14.26
C THR A 58 6.91 13.44 -14.94
N ILE A 59 5.84 13.20 -14.18
CA ILE A 59 4.49 13.49 -14.66
C ILE A 59 4.38 15.01 -14.70
N SER A 60 4.53 15.57 -15.89
CA SER A 60 4.34 16.98 -16.14
C SER A 60 2.88 17.33 -15.88
N SER A 61 2.61 17.98 -14.75
CA SER A 61 1.43 18.82 -14.59
C SER A 61 1.87 20.13 -13.95
N ALA A 62 2.07 21.11 -14.84
CA ALA A 62 2.13 22.55 -14.63
C ALA A 62 2.26 23.06 -13.17
N CYS A 63 3.51 23.33 -12.76
CA CYS A 63 3.82 24.40 -11.82
C CYS A 63 5.09 25.10 -12.30
N ALA A 64 4.90 26.19 -13.04
CA ALA A 64 5.96 27.14 -13.36
C ALA A 64 6.08 28.15 -12.22
N PHE A 65 7.14 28.08 -11.40
CA PHE A 65 7.83 29.28 -10.91
C PHE A 65 9.19 28.98 -10.23
N ALA A 66 10.19 29.77 -10.63
CA ALA A 66 11.41 30.16 -9.90
C ALA A 66 12.47 29.11 -9.50
N GLY A 67 13.37 28.84 -10.45
CA GLY A 67 14.82 28.99 -10.31
C GLY A 67 15.49 28.85 -8.94
N ARG A 68 16.26 27.75 -8.79
CA ARG A 68 17.60 27.79 -8.18
C ARG A 68 18.44 26.64 -8.74
N LYS A 69 19.53 26.98 -9.42
CA LYS A 69 20.54 26.02 -9.89
C LYS A 69 21.29 25.48 -8.67
N SER A 70 21.36 24.16 -8.51
CA SER A 70 22.40 23.52 -7.71
C SER A 70 22.72 22.13 -8.26
N ASP A 71 23.90 22.10 -8.87
CA ASP A 71 24.89 21.01 -8.88
C ASP A 71 24.51 19.62 -9.41
N ARG A 72 24.88 19.41 -10.68
CA ARG A 72 25.00 18.11 -11.35
C ARG A 72 26.23 17.38 -10.79
N ARG A 73 26.06 16.50 -9.81
CA ARG A 73 27.01 15.39 -9.62
C ARG A 73 26.68 14.26 -10.59
N THR A 74 27.51 14.18 -11.61
CA THR A 74 27.59 13.08 -12.58
C THR A 74 27.69 11.74 -11.86
N TRP A 75 26.69 10.88 -12.04
CA TRP A 75 26.85 9.45 -11.77
C TRP A 75 27.75 8.88 -12.86
N ARG A 76 29.02 8.64 -12.53
CA ARG A 76 29.89 7.79 -13.34
C ARG A 76 29.43 6.35 -13.14
N SER A 77 28.84 5.79 -14.19
CA SER A 77 28.68 4.34 -14.34
C SER A 77 30.06 3.78 -14.68
N SER A 78 30.72 3.16 -13.70
CA SER A 78 31.89 2.32 -14.00
C SER A 78 31.35 0.93 -14.38
N THR A 79 31.52 0.59 -15.64
CA THR A 79 31.47 -0.77 -16.16
C THR A 79 32.39 -1.65 -15.31
N ILE A 80 31.81 -2.55 -14.53
CA ILE A 80 32.55 -3.60 -13.82
C ILE A 80 32.91 -4.64 -14.87
N THR A 81 34.17 -4.66 -15.28
CA THR A 81 34.77 -5.82 -15.94
C THR A 81 34.89 -6.96 -14.94
N ASP A 82 34.40 -8.10 -15.39
CA ASP A 82 34.48 -9.43 -14.81
C ASP A 82 35.90 -9.80 -14.37
N ASP A 83 36.09 -10.16 -13.09
CA ASP A 83 37.28 -10.87 -12.61
C ASP A 83 36.83 -12.07 -11.77
N HIS A 84 36.83 -13.23 -12.41
CA HIS A 84 36.62 -14.52 -11.77
C HIS A 84 37.84 -14.89 -10.91
N ARG A 85 37.79 -14.59 -9.62
CA ARG A 85 38.66 -15.23 -8.63
C ARG A 85 37.85 -15.90 -7.52
N SER A 86 37.88 -17.23 -7.59
CA SER A 86 37.45 -18.20 -6.60
C SER A 86 37.89 -17.81 -5.18
N GLY A 87 36.89 -17.53 -4.33
CA GLY A 87 37.06 -17.24 -2.92
C GLY A 87 35.74 -16.67 -2.41
N GLN A 88 34.77 -17.53 -2.12
CA GLN A 88 33.51 -17.13 -1.49
C GLN A 88 33.83 -16.51 -0.13
N ARG A 89 33.91 -15.17 -0.10
CA ARG A 89 33.72 -14.42 1.14
C ARG A 89 32.21 -14.45 1.40
N PRO A 90 31.77 -15.04 2.52
CA PRO A 90 30.36 -14.95 2.88
C PRO A 90 29.97 -13.47 2.98
N ALA A 91 28.76 -13.14 2.52
CA ALA A 91 28.24 -11.78 2.56
C ALA A 91 28.25 -11.27 4.01
N PRO A 92 28.46 -9.97 4.28
CA PRO A 92 28.63 -9.45 5.64
C PRO A 92 27.51 -9.81 6.64
N TRP A 93 26.33 -10.17 6.15
CA TRP A 93 25.18 -10.57 6.97
C TRP A 93 25.21 -12.06 7.40
N GLU A 94 26.15 -12.87 6.90
CA GLU A 94 26.24 -14.32 7.16
C GLU A 94 27.10 -14.68 8.41
N THR A 95 27.83 -13.73 9.00
CA THR A 95 28.73 -13.99 10.16
C THR A 95 28.06 -13.75 11.52
N THR A 96 26.91 -13.10 11.58
CA THR A 96 26.20 -12.94 12.86
C THR A 96 25.28 -14.12 13.06
N GLY A 97 25.69 -15.05 13.94
CA GLY A 97 24.84 -16.05 14.57
C GLY A 97 23.76 -15.38 15.42
N MET A 98 22.84 -14.68 14.77
CA MET A 98 21.59 -14.24 15.35
C MET A 98 20.61 -15.38 15.10
N SER A 99 20.64 -16.37 15.98
CA SER A 99 19.51 -17.31 16.17
C SER A 99 18.32 -16.48 16.59
N THR A 100 17.69 -15.84 15.62
CA THR A 100 16.50 -15.07 15.88
C THR A 100 15.36 -16.05 15.76
N GLU A 101 15.03 -16.64 16.89
CA GLU A 101 13.81 -17.37 17.13
C GLU A 101 12.64 -16.44 16.79
N TYR A 102 12.24 -16.42 15.51
CA TYR A 102 11.09 -15.67 15.04
C TYR A 102 9.90 -16.63 14.98
N GLU A 103 9.34 -16.97 16.14
CA GLU A 103 8.02 -17.54 16.23
C GLU A 103 7.02 -16.50 16.71
N SER A 104 6.26 -15.92 15.79
CA SER A 104 4.90 -15.51 16.09
C SER A 104 4.08 -15.36 14.80
N ASP A 105 3.08 -16.22 14.64
CA ASP A 105 2.06 -16.15 13.59
C ASP A 105 1.02 -15.10 14.03
N THR A 106 1.44 -13.83 14.14
CA THR A 106 0.56 -12.75 14.59
C THR A 106 -0.36 -12.29 13.46
N VAL A 107 -1.62 -12.05 13.79
CA VAL A 107 -2.60 -11.47 12.86
C VAL A 107 -2.42 -9.96 12.87
N LEU A 108 -2.11 -9.37 11.72
CA LEU A 108 -1.98 -7.94 11.55
C LEU A 108 -3.36 -7.27 11.60
N PRO A 109 -3.44 -6.04 12.14
CA PRO A 109 -4.69 -5.29 12.14
C PRO A 109 -5.17 -5.00 10.70
N PRO A 110 -6.49 -4.89 10.48
CA PRO A 110 -7.03 -4.50 9.18
C PRO A 110 -6.46 -3.14 8.73
N MET A 111 -6.12 -3.04 7.45
CA MET A 111 -5.54 -1.82 6.90
C MET A 111 -6.64 -0.79 6.62
N HIS A 112 -6.52 0.39 7.24
CA HIS A 112 -7.50 1.47 7.08
C HIS A 112 -7.22 2.26 5.79
N PRO A 113 -8.24 2.66 5.00
CA PRO A 113 -8.04 3.41 3.75
C PRO A 113 -7.32 4.76 3.95
N GLY A 114 -7.44 5.34 5.13
CA GLY A 114 -6.69 6.52 5.56
C GLY A 114 -5.17 6.32 5.61
N GLU A 115 -4.70 5.12 5.95
CA GLU A 115 -3.29 4.77 5.87
C GLU A 115 -2.82 4.79 4.41
N VAL A 116 -3.61 4.24 3.48
CA VAL A 116 -3.30 4.29 2.03
C VAL A 116 -3.19 5.73 1.55
N LEU A 117 -4.16 6.58 1.92
CA LEU A 117 -4.14 7.99 1.54
C LEU A 117 -2.86 8.69 2.03
N ARG A 118 -2.44 8.42 3.27
CA ARG A 118 -1.26 9.03 3.85
C ARG A 118 0.03 8.53 3.20
N GLU A 119 0.21 7.21 3.18
CA GLU A 119 1.51 6.60 2.85
C GLU A 119 1.75 6.46 1.35
N GLU A 120 0.70 6.25 0.54
CA GLU A 120 0.84 6.05 -0.91
C GLU A 120 0.63 7.33 -1.72
N PHE A 121 -0.04 8.35 -1.16
CA PHE A 121 -0.33 9.61 -1.86
C PHE A 121 0.25 10.84 -1.16
N MET A 122 -0.08 11.09 0.11
CA MET A 122 0.33 12.32 0.78
C MET A 122 1.85 12.43 0.96
N VAL A 123 2.48 11.37 1.49
CA VAL A 123 3.93 11.33 1.72
C VAL A 123 4.70 11.39 0.39
N PRO A 124 4.42 10.55 -0.62
CA PRO A 124 5.22 10.53 -1.86
C PRO A 124 5.03 11.78 -2.72
N LEU A 125 3.84 12.39 -2.72
CA LEU A 125 3.55 13.59 -3.51
C LEU A 125 3.77 14.89 -2.73
N ASN A 126 4.24 14.80 -1.48
CA ASN A 126 4.41 15.93 -0.56
C ASN A 126 3.13 16.80 -0.44
N LEU A 127 1.96 16.14 -0.40
CA LEU A 127 0.66 16.80 -0.33
C LEU A 127 0.22 16.97 1.12
N THR A 128 -0.22 18.17 1.46
CA THR A 128 -0.85 18.45 2.75
C THR A 128 -2.33 18.09 2.72
N ALA A 129 -2.91 17.76 3.88
CA ALA A 129 -4.35 17.55 4.02
C ALA A 129 -5.16 18.77 3.53
N TYR A 130 -4.62 19.98 3.75
CA TYR A 130 -5.22 21.22 3.25
C TYR A 130 -5.25 21.28 1.72
N ALA A 131 -4.15 20.91 1.04
CA ALA A 131 -4.10 20.92 -0.42
C ALA A 131 -5.15 19.98 -1.04
N ILE A 132 -5.25 18.75 -0.51
CA ILE A 132 -6.25 17.76 -0.95
C ILE A 132 -7.67 18.28 -0.66
N ALA A 133 -7.91 18.79 0.54
CA ALA A 133 -9.22 19.31 0.94
C ALA A 133 -9.68 20.46 0.02
N LYS A 134 -8.77 21.39 -0.29
CA LYS A 134 -9.03 22.52 -1.20
C LYS A 134 -9.35 22.04 -2.61
N ALA A 135 -8.59 21.08 -3.14
CA ALA A 135 -8.82 20.55 -4.48
C ALA A 135 -10.12 19.73 -4.59
N CYS A 136 -10.42 18.93 -3.56
CA CYS A 136 -11.62 18.10 -3.49
C CYS A 136 -12.89 18.87 -3.06
N ARG A 137 -12.73 20.14 -2.63
CA ARG A 137 -13.81 20.98 -2.08
C ARG A 137 -14.51 20.30 -0.90
N VAL A 138 -13.72 19.77 0.04
CA VAL A 138 -14.21 19.16 1.29
C VAL A 138 -13.60 19.88 2.49
N PRO A 139 -14.21 19.80 3.69
CA PRO A 139 -13.61 20.36 4.89
C PRO A 139 -12.24 19.74 5.16
N ARG A 140 -11.24 20.56 5.48
CA ARG A 140 -9.88 20.11 5.85
C ARG A 140 -9.91 19.05 6.95
N THR A 141 -10.73 19.29 7.97
CA THR A 141 -10.93 18.39 9.11
C THR A 141 -11.35 16.98 8.67
N ARG A 142 -12.12 16.85 7.59
CA ARG A 142 -12.51 15.54 7.05
C ARG A 142 -11.28 14.77 6.55
N ILE A 143 -10.42 15.39 5.75
CA ILE A 143 -9.21 14.75 5.23
C ILE A 143 -8.24 14.41 6.36
N GLU A 144 -8.09 15.29 7.36
CA GLU A 144 -7.23 15.03 8.52
C GLU A 144 -7.73 13.87 9.39
N ARG A 145 -9.04 13.72 9.57
CA ARG A 145 -9.62 12.59 10.30
C ARG A 145 -9.48 11.28 9.53
N ILE A 146 -9.66 11.31 8.20
CA ILE A 146 -9.40 10.15 7.34
C ILE A 146 -7.92 9.75 7.44
N ALA A 147 -6.99 10.70 7.28
CA ALA A 147 -5.55 10.45 7.31
C ALA A 147 -5.04 9.99 8.69
N ARG A 148 -5.79 10.26 9.77
CA ARG A 148 -5.52 9.76 11.13
C ARG A 148 -6.28 8.48 11.48
N GLU A 149 -6.97 7.89 10.49
CA GLU A 149 -7.65 6.60 10.63
C GLU A 149 -8.84 6.63 11.62
N GLU A 150 -9.42 7.82 11.85
CA GLU A 150 -10.53 8.01 12.79
C GLU A 150 -11.91 7.84 12.13
N ILE A 151 -11.97 8.04 10.80
CA ILE A 151 -13.20 7.90 10.01
C ILE A 151 -12.90 7.22 8.70
N GLY A 152 -13.87 6.45 8.22
CA GLY A 152 -13.85 5.87 6.89
C GLY A 152 -14.09 6.88 5.76
N ILE A 153 -13.92 6.40 4.52
CA ILE A 153 -14.18 7.13 3.29
C ILE A 153 -15.60 6.86 2.82
N THR A 154 -16.39 7.93 2.68
CA THR A 154 -17.73 7.87 2.09
C THR A 154 -17.67 7.86 0.55
N ALA A 155 -18.73 7.38 -0.11
CA ALA A 155 -18.83 7.39 -1.58
C ALA A 155 -18.61 8.78 -2.21
N ASP A 156 -19.16 9.85 -1.63
CA ASP A 156 -18.92 11.23 -2.09
C ASP A 156 -17.42 11.60 -2.01
N THR A 157 -16.74 11.20 -0.93
CA THR A 157 -15.32 11.48 -0.78
C THR A 157 -14.48 10.63 -1.74
N ALA A 158 -14.85 9.37 -1.96
CA ALA A 158 -14.21 8.49 -2.95
C ALA A 158 -14.29 9.07 -4.37
N LEU A 159 -15.46 9.58 -4.79
CA LEU A 159 -15.63 10.22 -6.11
C LEU A 159 -14.71 11.45 -6.26
N ARG A 160 -14.61 12.28 -5.21
CA ARG A 160 -13.76 13.48 -5.22
C ARG A 160 -12.28 13.13 -5.26
N LEU A 161 -11.84 12.18 -4.44
CA LEU A 161 -10.46 11.70 -4.42
C LEU A 161 -10.09 11.04 -5.75
N GLY A 162 -10.96 10.19 -6.30
CA GLY A 162 -10.76 9.57 -7.62
C GLY A 162 -10.62 10.62 -8.72
N ARG A 163 -11.49 11.63 -8.72
CA ARG A 163 -11.40 12.75 -9.67
C ARG A 163 -10.11 13.57 -9.51
N TYR A 164 -9.69 13.83 -8.28
CA TYR A 164 -8.48 14.61 -7.99
C TYR A 164 -7.19 13.88 -8.37
N PHE A 165 -7.09 12.60 -8.00
CA PHE A 165 -5.90 11.81 -8.31
C PHE A 165 -5.91 11.23 -9.73
N GLY A 166 -7.03 11.28 -10.44
CA GLY A 166 -7.14 10.72 -11.79
C GLY A 166 -7.23 9.19 -11.80
N MET A 167 -7.84 8.61 -10.76
CA MET A 167 -8.01 7.18 -10.58
C MET A 167 -9.49 6.80 -10.42
N ASP A 168 -9.79 5.52 -10.58
CA ASP A 168 -11.14 4.99 -10.36
C ASP A 168 -11.57 5.18 -8.88
N PRO A 169 -12.68 5.91 -8.60
CA PRO A 169 -13.23 6.03 -7.25
C PRO A 169 -13.53 4.71 -6.56
N GLN A 170 -13.81 3.65 -7.33
CA GLN A 170 -14.13 2.33 -6.81
C GLN A 170 -12.99 1.75 -5.96
N VAL A 171 -11.73 2.14 -6.20
CA VAL A 171 -10.58 1.70 -5.39
C VAL A 171 -10.78 2.11 -3.93
N TRP A 172 -11.19 3.34 -3.66
CA TRP A 172 -11.40 3.83 -2.29
C TRP A 172 -12.56 3.12 -1.61
N VAL A 173 -13.63 2.83 -2.35
CA VAL A 173 -14.79 2.08 -1.85
C VAL A 173 -14.41 0.64 -1.53
N ASN A 174 -13.60 0.00 -2.38
CA ASN A 174 -13.11 -1.36 -2.16
C ASN A 174 -12.21 -1.44 -0.92
N LEU A 175 -11.29 -0.48 -0.75
CA LEU A 175 -10.45 -0.38 0.45
C LEU A 175 -11.29 -0.21 1.72
N GLN A 176 -12.28 0.68 1.71
CA GLN A 176 -13.20 0.87 2.83
C GLN A 176 -13.99 -0.41 3.13
N SER A 177 -14.60 -1.02 2.11
CA SER A 177 -15.40 -2.24 2.26
C SER A 177 -14.57 -3.38 2.84
N ARG A 178 -13.31 -3.54 2.39
CA ARG A 178 -12.40 -4.55 2.91
C ARG A 178 -12.06 -4.30 4.39
N PHE A 179 -11.75 -3.06 4.75
CA PHE A 179 -11.50 -2.67 6.14
C PHE A 179 -12.71 -2.98 7.03
N ASP A 180 -13.91 -2.58 6.59
CA ASP A 180 -15.15 -2.78 7.34
C ASP A 180 -15.48 -4.27 7.51
N LEU A 181 -15.33 -5.08 6.45
CA LEU A 181 -15.56 -6.52 6.52
C LEU A 181 -14.59 -7.24 7.47
N LEU A 182 -13.30 -6.89 7.43
CA LEU A 182 -12.31 -7.49 8.32
C LEU A 182 -12.55 -7.09 9.78
N THR A 183 -12.90 -5.84 10.03
CA THR A 183 -13.21 -5.32 11.36
C THR A 183 -14.49 -5.95 11.92
N ALA A 184 -15.55 -6.02 11.10
CA ALA A 184 -16.82 -6.65 11.48
C ALA A 184 -16.65 -8.16 11.71
N ARG A 185 -15.88 -8.85 10.87
CA ARG A 185 -15.57 -10.28 11.06
C ARG A 185 -14.86 -10.52 12.39
N ALA A 186 -13.88 -9.68 12.72
CA ALA A 186 -13.17 -9.79 14.00
C ALA A 186 -14.10 -9.54 15.20
N ALA A 187 -15.10 -8.65 15.07
CA ALA A 187 -16.05 -8.34 16.12
C ALA A 187 -17.16 -9.39 16.31
N ILE A 188 -17.69 -9.93 15.20
CA ILE A 188 -18.84 -10.86 15.20
C ILE A 188 -18.38 -12.31 15.39
N GLY A 189 -17.16 -12.65 14.97
CA GLY A 189 -16.46 -13.91 15.27
C GLY A 189 -17.36 -15.15 15.22
N ALA A 190 -17.55 -15.78 16.40
CA ALA A 190 -18.28 -17.04 16.57
C ALA A 190 -19.75 -17.00 16.13
N ALA A 191 -20.42 -15.84 16.19
CA ALA A 191 -21.82 -15.73 15.78
C ALA A 191 -22.02 -15.92 14.25
N MET A 192 -20.95 -15.78 13.46
CA MET A 192 -20.99 -16.11 12.03
C MET A 192 -20.99 -17.62 11.77
N ASP A 193 -20.32 -18.41 12.61
CA ASP A 193 -20.16 -19.85 12.41
C ASP A 193 -21.48 -20.62 12.55
N ASP A 194 -22.43 -20.05 13.29
CA ASP A 194 -23.78 -20.59 13.47
C ASP A 194 -24.70 -20.37 12.25
N ILE A 195 -24.32 -19.46 11.33
CA ILE A 195 -25.14 -19.13 10.16
C ILE A 195 -24.96 -20.19 9.08
N ARG A 196 -25.97 -21.04 8.91
CA ARG A 196 -25.98 -22.06 7.85
C ARG A 196 -26.29 -21.43 6.48
N PRO A 197 -25.43 -21.63 5.46
CA PRO A 197 -25.71 -21.15 4.11
C PRO A 197 -26.99 -21.74 3.53
N LEU A 198 -27.75 -20.93 2.81
CA LEU A 198 -28.92 -21.39 2.06
C LEU A 198 -28.49 -22.43 1.03
N GLN A 199 -28.94 -23.67 1.20
CA GLN A 199 -28.77 -24.72 0.21
C GLN A 199 -29.70 -24.41 -0.97
N ARG A 200 -29.13 -24.05 -2.12
CA ARG A 200 -29.90 -23.97 -3.37
C ARG A 200 -29.79 -25.33 -4.04
N GLU A 201 -30.89 -26.08 -4.10
CA GLU A 201 -30.97 -27.25 -4.96
C GLU A 201 -30.86 -26.76 -6.41
N ALA A 202 -29.89 -27.31 -7.15
CA ALA A 202 -29.75 -27.03 -8.56
C ALA A 202 -30.94 -27.67 -9.29
N ALA A 203 -31.81 -26.82 -9.84
CA ALA A 203 -32.94 -27.22 -10.66
C ALA A 203 -32.49 -27.68 -12.06
#